data_AF-A0A956TSW7-F1
#
_entry.id   AF-A0A956TSW7-F1
#
_cell.length_a   1.000
_cell.length_b   1.000
_cell.length_c   1.000
_cell.angle_alpha   90.00
_cell.angle_beta   90.00
_cell.angle_gamma   90.00
#
_symmetry.space_group_name_H-M   'P 1'
#
loop_
_entity.id
_entity.type
_entity.pdbx_description
1 polymer ?
#
loop_
_entity_poly.entity_id
_entity_poly.type
_entity_poly.pdbx_seq_one_letter_code
_entity_poly.pdbx_strand_id
1 'polypeptide(L)'
;MDKEMNTIEPNILSISDFVVGLRSHDFHEGLRYIVDSRTKDAFFNNTVIIGKAATLAMHLRDLGALYIPEMELRCAASMLGIGGGELDRVLSELEEVDFITVVRAGTSIKRIELRVPQLRSGYEELGSRWRELNPTDIEYAGIAALNSLFAGPSTEETLAKSLNLRSPDFAIMRDVMTAGQLMSSQTIEGSKYVFSPLAIDGKPDLYLAWANQFPSEVRDVLSNLRESQGLPADDPKVRNNRAVHAAIMTGVFMPVKVDGSTGARGFLFAPHSGVADHEKVILDKARAIVSCVRYGQHYASVNKILSPIAIVKKLISDKQFGKGHPDLLEQYALLASKFIGKAFRDTNGYWNFRVDDTPDNMQALQVALEMLESGDPISAKLDKDVHAALSSSTEYLSPGTTRPRIAGTVEESKETRAAIIEMIAKIGRGSSFSE
;
A
#
# COMPACT_ATOMS: atom_id res chain seq x y z
N MET A 1 45.90 -5.99 -8.74
CA MET A 1 45.51 -5.98 -7.31
C MET A 1 44.17 -5.29 -7.27
N ASP A 2 43.18 -6.00 -7.79
CA ASP A 2 41.87 -5.47 -8.12
C ASP A 2 40.92 -5.85 -7.00
N LYS A 3 40.25 -4.85 -6.43
CA LYS A 3 39.18 -5.05 -5.46
C LYS A 3 38.01 -5.70 -6.19
N GLU A 4 37.70 -6.95 -5.84
CA GLU A 4 36.44 -7.59 -6.19
C GLU A 4 35.28 -6.73 -5.69
N MET A 5 34.56 -6.12 -6.64
CA MET A 5 33.18 -5.68 -6.45
C MET A 5 32.37 -6.93 -6.09
N ASN A 6 31.99 -7.07 -4.82
CA ASN A 6 30.97 -8.01 -4.39
C ASN A 6 29.66 -7.61 -5.08
N THR A 7 29.37 -8.25 -6.20
CA THR A 7 28.07 -8.20 -6.87
C THR A 7 27.01 -8.76 -5.92
N ILE A 8 26.09 -7.89 -5.52
CA ILE A 8 24.85 -8.26 -4.82
C ILE A 8 24.13 -9.31 -5.69
N GLU A 9 23.76 -10.45 -5.11
CA GLU A 9 23.02 -11.51 -5.80
C GLU A 9 21.68 -10.98 -6.39
N PRO A 10 21.19 -11.58 -7.50
CA PRO A 10 20.18 -10.99 -8.39
C PRO A 10 18.76 -10.81 -7.81
N ASN A 11 18.52 -11.11 -6.53
CA ASN A 11 17.18 -11.17 -5.94
C ASN A 11 16.64 -9.81 -5.44
N ILE A 12 17.51 -8.82 -5.23
CA ILE A 12 17.12 -7.44 -4.86
C ILE A 12 16.84 -6.60 -6.14
N LEU A 13 17.54 -6.92 -7.24
CA LEU A 13 17.37 -6.28 -8.56
C LEU A 13 16.14 -6.77 -9.33
N SER A 14 15.43 -7.80 -8.86
CA SER A 14 14.26 -8.37 -9.52
C SER A 14 12.91 -7.78 -9.05
N ILE A 15 12.92 -6.85 -8.10
CA ILE A 15 11.70 -6.16 -7.66
C ILE A 15 11.28 -5.20 -8.77
N SER A 16 10.00 -5.18 -9.18
CA SER A 16 9.55 -4.25 -10.22
C SER A 16 9.57 -2.80 -9.72
N ASP A 17 9.72 -1.85 -10.63
CA ASP A 17 9.67 -0.42 -10.28
C ASP A 17 8.37 -0.04 -9.61
N PHE A 18 7.24 -0.59 -10.08
CA PHE A 18 5.95 -0.42 -9.42
C PHE A 18 6.01 -0.77 -7.93
N VAL A 19 6.62 -1.91 -7.58
CA VAL A 19 6.74 -2.35 -6.18
C VAL A 19 7.68 -1.42 -5.42
N VAL A 20 8.79 -0.99 -6.02
CA VAL A 20 9.70 -0.01 -5.39
C VAL A 20 8.96 1.28 -5.03
N GLY A 21 8.24 1.89 -5.99
CA GLY A 21 7.48 3.10 -5.75
C GLY A 21 6.43 2.92 -4.66
N LEU A 22 5.69 1.80 -4.68
CA LEU A 22 4.70 1.48 -3.67
C LEU A 22 5.31 1.32 -2.27
N ARG A 23 6.44 0.60 -2.15
CA ARG A 23 7.10 0.42 -0.85
C ARG A 23 7.73 1.71 -0.35
N SER A 24 8.29 2.55 -1.21
CA SER A 24 8.76 3.89 -0.82
C SER A 24 7.63 4.74 -0.23
N HIS A 25 6.42 4.67 -0.80
CA HIS A 25 5.23 5.29 -0.21
C HIS A 25 4.92 4.73 1.18
N ASP A 26 4.85 3.40 1.34
CA ASP A 26 4.62 2.81 2.67
C ASP A 26 5.67 3.25 3.70
N PHE A 27 6.95 3.38 3.29
CA PHE A 27 8.03 3.89 4.13
C PHE A 27 7.74 5.31 4.63
N HIS A 28 7.31 6.21 3.76
CA HIS A 28 6.93 7.57 4.17
C HIS A 28 5.73 7.55 5.11
N GLU A 29 4.66 6.81 4.79
CA GLU A 29 3.46 6.76 5.64
C GLU A 29 3.75 6.24 7.04
N GLY A 30 4.65 5.26 7.17
CA GLY A 30 5.12 4.76 8.47
C GLY A 30 6.00 5.76 9.23
N LEU A 31 6.86 6.49 8.52
CA LEU A 31 7.89 7.35 9.13
C LEU A 31 7.48 8.83 9.30
N ARG A 32 6.34 9.26 8.73
CA ARG A 32 5.93 10.67 8.68
C ARG A 32 5.75 11.33 10.05
N TYR A 33 5.45 10.56 11.10
CA TYR A 33 5.27 11.07 12.47
C TYR A 33 6.49 10.88 13.38
N ILE A 34 7.61 10.41 12.84
CA ILE A 34 8.88 10.26 13.57
C ILE A 34 9.65 11.57 13.49
N VAL A 35 9.86 12.22 14.64
CA VAL A 35 10.40 13.59 14.72
C VAL A 35 11.93 13.63 14.89
N ASP A 36 12.54 12.71 15.64
CA ASP A 36 14.02 12.58 15.64
C ASP A 36 14.44 11.72 14.45
N SER A 37 15.18 12.34 13.55
CA SER A 37 15.32 11.91 12.18
C SER A 37 16.73 11.45 11.82
N ARG A 38 17.71 11.52 12.73
CA ARG A 38 19.12 11.29 12.41
C ARG A 38 19.37 9.98 11.67
N THR A 39 18.78 8.90 12.13
CA THR A 39 18.96 7.57 11.53
C THR A 39 18.14 7.40 10.25
N LYS A 40 16.90 7.88 10.18
CA LYS A 40 16.12 7.80 8.92
C LYS A 40 16.66 8.73 7.84
N ASP A 41 17.07 9.94 8.18
CA ASP A 41 17.55 10.93 7.22
C ASP A 41 18.95 10.57 6.73
N ALA A 42 19.80 9.98 7.57
CA ALA A 42 21.13 9.55 7.15
C ALA A 42 21.08 8.31 6.23
N PHE A 43 20.16 7.37 6.48
CA PHE A 43 20.20 6.05 5.84
C PHE A 43 19.06 5.76 4.87
N PHE A 44 17.96 6.54 4.89
CA PHE A 44 16.76 6.31 4.07
C PHE A 44 16.31 7.56 3.29
N ASN A 45 17.19 8.52 3.06
CA ASN A 45 16.83 9.80 2.44
C ASN A 45 16.14 9.64 1.06
N ASN A 46 16.67 8.80 0.17
CA ASN A 46 16.14 8.66 -1.20
C ASN A 46 14.77 7.94 -1.19
N THR A 47 14.63 6.95 -0.31
CA THR A 47 13.39 6.20 -0.10
C THR A 47 12.29 7.09 0.46
N VAL A 48 12.63 7.91 1.46
CA VAL A 48 11.68 8.85 2.08
C VAL A 48 11.28 9.97 1.12
N ILE A 49 12.20 10.54 0.33
CA ILE A 49 11.84 11.61 -0.61
C ILE A 49 10.93 11.10 -1.73
N ILE A 50 11.18 9.91 -2.27
CA ILE A 50 10.29 9.28 -3.26
C ILE A 50 8.96 8.90 -2.63
N GLY A 51 8.95 8.42 -1.38
CA GLY A 51 7.72 8.18 -0.64
C GLY A 51 6.86 9.43 -0.47
N LYS A 52 7.49 10.57 -0.13
CA LYS A 52 6.82 11.88 -0.06
C LYS A 52 6.24 12.30 -1.41
N ALA A 53 7.02 12.13 -2.49
CA ALA A 53 6.57 12.41 -3.85
C ALA A 53 5.37 11.53 -4.22
N ALA A 54 5.44 10.22 -3.94
CA ALA A 54 4.33 9.30 -4.15
C ALA A 54 3.07 9.73 -3.40
N THR A 55 3.17 9.97 -2.10
CA THR A 55 2.04 10.43 -1.27
C THR A 55 1.44 11.70 -1.84
N LEU A 56 2.25 12.72 -2.14
CA LEU A 56 1.76 13.97 -2.70
C LEU A 56 1.07 13.73 -4.05
N ALA A 57 1.73 13.05 -5.00
CA ALA A 57 1.17 12.78 -6.34
C ALA A 57 -0.17 12.05 -6.28
N MET A 58 -0.32 11.06 -5.39
CA MET A 58 -1.58 10.32 -5.24
C MET A 58 -2.72 11.21 -4.75
N HIS A 59 -2.46 12.10 -3.78
CA HIS A 59 -3.47 13.05 -3.30
C HIS A 59 -3.79 14.12 -4.35
N LEU A 60 -2.78 14.61 -5.09
CA LEU A 60 -2.98 15.60 -6.14
C LEU A 60 -3.83 15.05 -7.30
N ARG A 61 -3.60 13.80 -7.68
CA ARG A 61 -4.36 13.10 -8.73
C ARG A 61 -5.86 13.08 -8.44
N ASP A 62 -6.24 12.71 -7.22
CA ASP A 62 -7.63 12.46 -6.84
C ASP A 62 -8.48 13.73 -6.71
N LEU A 63 -7.86 14.92 -6.81
CA LEU A 63 -8.58 16.20 -6.88
C LEU A 63 -9.21 16.47 -8.25
N GLY A 64 -8.69 15.85 -9.31
CA GLY A 64 -9.10 16.19 -10.69
C GLY A 64 -8.87 17.65 -11.08
N ALA A 65 -8.12 18.41 -10.27
CA ALA A 65 -7.79 19.80 -10.52
C ALA A 65 -6.65 19.88 -11.54
N LEU A 66 -6.74 20.81 -12.51
CA LEU A 66 -5.65 21.05 -13.46
C LEU A 66 -4.58 21.98 -12.89
N TYR A 67 -4.92 22.73 -11.84
CA TYR A 67 -4.01 23.64 -11.17
C TYR A 67 -4.27 23.72 -9.66
N ILE A 68 -3.23 23.98 -8.88
CA ILE A 68 -3.32 24.18 -7.43
C ILE A 68 -2.52 25.44 -7.02
N PRO A 69 -3.09 26.34 -6.21
CA PRO A 69 -2.36 27.50 -5.70
C PRO A 69 -1.37 27.13 -4.58
N GLU A 70 -0.39 28.01 -4.33
CA GLU A 70 0.76 27.70 -3.47
C GLU A 70 0.40 27.38 -2.02
N MET A 71 -0.52 28.15 -1.43
CA MET A 71 -0.81 28.04 -0.01
C MET A 71 -1.55 26.75 0.31
N GLU A 72 -2.51 26.37 -0.52
CA GLU A 72 -3.26 25.12 -0.44
C GLU A 72 -2.32 23.93 -0.57
N LEU A 73 -1.38 23.97 -1.53
CA LEU A 73 -0.34 22.97 -1.68
C LEU A 73 0.54 22.86 -0.43
N ARG A 74 1.02 23.98 0.12
CA ARG A 74 1.88 23.97 1.31
C ARG A 74 1.15 23.42 2.53
N CYS A 75 -0.12 23.79 2.72
CA CYS A 75 -0.96 23.26 3.78
C CYS A 75 -1.15 21.75 3.63
N ALA A 76 -1.49 21.28 2.43
CA ALA A 76 -1.66 19.87 2.14
C ALA A 76 -0.37 19.06 2.33
N ALA A 77 0.74 19.56 1.79
CA ALA A 77 2.05 18.95 1.98
C ALA A 77 2.40 18.81 3.47
N SER A 78 2.14 19.86 4.27
CA SER A 78 2.35 19.80 5.71
C SER A 78 1.48 18.74 6.41
N MET A 79 0.22 18.57 6.00
CA MET A 79 -0.67 17.54 6.54
C MET A 79 -0.20 16.12 6.16
N LEU A 80 0.47 15.99 5.02
CA LEU A 80 1.11 14.76 4.54
C LEU A 80 2.48 14.51 5.17
N GLY A 81 2.93 15.33 6.13
CA GLY A 81 4.23 15.18 6.79
C GLY A 81 5.41 15.60 5.90
N ILE A 82 5.18 16.48 4.94
CA ILE A 82 6.22 17.08 4.09
C ILE A 82 6.53 18.47 4.65
N GLY A 83 7.74 18.64 5.18
CA GLY A 83 8.18 19.93 5.72
C GLY A 83 8.31 20.99 4.62
N GLY A 84 8.10 22.26 4.97
CA GLY A 84 8.18 23.37 4.00
C GLY A 84 9.54 23.48 3.28
N GLY A 85 10.64 23.12 3.96
CA GLY A 85 11.98 23.07 3.36
C GLY A 85 12.26 21.84 2.49
N GLU A 86 11.42 20.80 2.60
CA GLU A 86 11.53 19.57 1.81
C GLU A 86 10.61 19.62 0.58
N LEU A 87 9.55 20.42 0.63
CA LEU A 87 8.55 20.52 -0.42
C LEU A 87 9.18 20.84 -1.78
N ASP A 88 10.09 21.80 -1.87
CA ASP A 88 10.75 22.12 -3.15
C ASP A 88 11.49 20.91 -3.73
N ARG A 89 12.14 20.10 -2.90
CA ARG A 89 12.79 18.86 -3.34
C ARG A 89 11.77 17.83 -3.80
N VAL A 90 10.67 17.65 -3.06
CA VAL A 90 9.59 16.74 -3.45
C VAL A 90 9.00 17.14 -4.80
N LEU A 91 8.77 18.44 -5.01
CA LEU A 91 8.26 18.97 -6.27
C LEU A 91 9.27 18.77 -7.41
N SER A 92 10.57 18.96 -7.16
CA SER A 92 11.60 18.62 -8.14
C SER A 92 11.54 17.15 -8.55
N GLU A 93 11.43 16.21 -7.62
CA GLU A 93 11.32 14.79 -7.99
C GLU A 93 10.04 14.50 -8.79
N LEU A 94 8.93 15.20 -8.52
CA LEU A 94 7.69 15.09 -9.30
C LEU A 94 7.78 15.72 -10.69
N GLU A 95 8.55 16.79 -10.86
CA GLU A 95 8.85 17.36 -12.18
C GLU A 95 9.75 16.43 -13.01
N GLU A 96 10.73 15.76 -12.37
CA GLU A 96 11.65 14.84 -13.04
C GLU A 96 10.95 13.60 -13.62
N VAL A 97 9.83 13.18 -13.03
CA VAL A 97 8.96 12.11 -13.56
C VAL A 97 7.78 12.66 -14.38
N ASP A 98 7.82 13.93 -14.79
CA ASP A 98 6.77 14.60 -15.60
C ASP A 98 5.36 14.59 -14.98
N PHE A 99 5.23 14.34 -13.67
CA PHE A 99 3.93 14.32 -12.99
C PHE A 99 3.34 15.70 -12.78
N ILE A 100 4.20 16.70 -12.69
CA ILE A 100 3.79 18.09 -12.50
C ILE A 100 4.66 19.02 -13.33
N THR A 101 4.19 20.26 -13.48
CA THR A 101 5.01 21.38 -13.93
C THR A 101 4.83 22.53 -12.95
N VAL A 102 5.92 23.00 -12.34
CA VAL A 102 5.89 24.07 -11.35
C VAL A 102 6.08 25.41 -12.05
N VAL A 103 5.01 26.21 -12.11
CA VAL A 103 5.07 27.56 -12.69
C VAL A 103 5.54 28.53 -11.63
N ARG A 104 6.77 29.02 -11.75
CA ARG A 104 7.39 29.95 -10.80
C ARG A 104 7.31 31.40 -11.24
N ALA A 105 7.24 32.32 -10.28
CA ALA A 105 7.39 33.76 -10.46
C ALA A 105 8.58 34.25 -9.60
N GLY A 106 9.79 34.20 -10.16
CA GLY A 106 11.00 34.35 -9.35
C GLY A 106 11.22 33.11 -8.49
N THR A 107 11.26 33.28 -7.16
CA THR A 107 11.43 32.17 -6.20
C THR A 107 10.11 31.57 -5.69
N SER A 108 8.97 32.25 -5.88
CA SER A 108 7.67 31.76 -5.42
C SER A 108 6.99 30.86 -6.46
N ILE A 109 6.27 29.85 -5.96
CA ILE A 109 5.48 28.94 -6.79
C ILE A 109 4.14 29.62 -7.05
N LYS A 110 3.82 29.94 -8.30
CA LYS A 110 2.53 30.59 -8.60
C LYS A 110 1.40 29.57 -8.68
N ARG A 111 1.65 28.47 -9.38
CA ARG A 111 0.72 27.36 -9.56
C ARG A 111 1.48 26.10 -9.94
N ILE A 112 0.86 24.96 -9.69
CA ILE A 112 1.34 23.65 -10.18
C ILE A 112 0.35 23.12 -11.19
N GLU A 113 0.82 22.71 -12.36
CA GLU A 113 0.02 22.02 -13.38
C GLU A 113 0.20 20.51 -13.21
N LEU A 114 -0.92 19.75 -13.19
CA LEU A 114 -0.90 18.31 -12.88
C LEU A 114 -1.01 17.43 -14.13
N ARG A 115 -0.20 16.38 -14.15
CA ARG A 115 -0.13 15.35 -15.20
C ARG A 115 0.00 13.92 -14.65
N VAL A 116 -0.28 13.73 -13.35
CA VAL A 116 -0.10 12.45 -12.66
C VAL A 116 -0.89 11.34 -13.39
N PRO A 117 -0.21 10.30 -13.90
CA PRO A 117 -0.86 9.27 -14.70
C PRO A 117 -1.60 8.24 -13.81
N GLN A 118 -2.31 7.27 -14.44
CA GLN A 118 -3.06 6.26 -13.69
C GLN A 118 -2.14 5.38 -12.82
N LEU A 119 -2.66 4.89 -11.69
CA LEU A 119 -1.95 4.28 -10.56
C LEU A 119 -0.77 3.34 -10.93
N ARG A 120 -0.95 2.45 -11.92
CA ARG A 120 0.09 1.50 -12.32
C ARG A 120 1.34 2.19 -12.86
N SER A 121 1.19 3.21 -13.72
CA SER A 121 2.37 3.92 -14.26
C SER A 121 2.94 4.90 -13.23
N GLY A 122 2.10 5.47 -12.37
CA GLY A 122 2.53 6.42 -11.34
C GLY A 122 3.62 5.88 -10.40
N TYR A 123 3.42 4.68 -9.85
CA TYR A 123 4.44 4.07 -8.98
C TYR A 123 5.62 3.49 -9.75
N GLU A 124 5.40 3.06 -10.98
CA GLU A 124 6.46 2.55 -11.85
C GLU A 124 7.47 3.65 -12.19
N GLU A 125 7.01 4.84 -12.55
CA GLU A 125 7.87 5.99 -12.85
C GLU A 125 8.64 6.47 -11.60
N LEU A 126 7.97 6.54 -10.44
CA LEU A 126 8.62 6.88 -9.17
C LEU A 126 9.62 5.82 -8.69
N GLY A 127 9.34 4.54 -8.94
CA GLY A 127 10.26 3.44 -8.65
C GLY A 127 11.52 3.49 -9.51
N SER A 128 11.36 3.79 -10.80
CA SER A 128 12.48 4.01 -11.72
C SER A 128 13.33 5.17 -11.22
N ARG A 129 12.68 6.29 -10.88
CA ARG A 129 13.36 7.48 -10.33
C ARG A 129 14.12 7.16 -9.04
N TRP A 130 13.55 6.37 -8.14
CA TRP A 130 14.25 5.95 -6.93
C TRP A 130 15.57 5.23 -7.23
N ARG A 131 15.63 4.39 -8.28
CA ARG A 131 16.89 3.73 -8.68
C ARG A 131 17.90 4.71 -9.27
N GLU A 132 17.44 5.68 -10.06
CA GLU A 132 18.30 6.73 -10.63
C GLU A 132 18.98 7.59 -9.56
N LEU A 133 18.33 7.77 -8.41
CA LEU A 133 18.92 8.45 -7.24
C LEU A 133 20.07 7.65 -6.59
N ASN A 134 20.38 6.45 -7.07
CA ASN A 134 21.42 5.55 -6.54
C ASN A 134 21.30 5.33 -5.03
N PRO A 135 20.21 4.67 -4.58
CA PRO A 135 19.92 4.46 -3.17
C PRO A 135 20.96 3.54 -2.53
N THR A 136 21.16 3.67 -1.22
CA THR A 136 22.18 2.89 -0.50
C THR A 136 21.79 1.42 -0.34
N ASP A 137 22.75 0.56 0.01
CA ASP A 137 22.48 -0.86 0.29
C ASP A 137 21.42 -1.06 1.39
N ILE A 138 21.39 -0.16 2.39
CA ILE A 138 20.40 -0.17 3.47
C ILE A 138 18.99 0.14 2.94
N GLU A 139 18.87 1.06 1.98
CA GLU A 139 17.60 1.42 1.35
C GLU A 139 17.07 0.28 0.47
N TYR A 140 17.94 -0.29 -0.37
CA TYR A 140 17.64 -1.49 -1.15
C TYR A 140 17.16 -2.63 -0.27
N ALA A 141 17.88 -2.89 0.82
CA ALA A 141 17.52 -3.92 1.77
C ALA A 141 16.21 -3.62 2.49
N GLY A 142 15.92 -2.36 2.84
CA GLY A 142 14.65 -1.96 3.45
C GLY A 142 13.45 -2.20 2.53
N ILE A 143 13.54 -1.83 1.26
CA ILE A 143 12.50 -2.11 0.24
C ILE A 143 12.31 -3.62 0.06
N ALA A 144 13.41 -4.36 -0.08
CA ALA A 144 13.37 -5.81 -0.24
C ALA A 144 12.79 -6.51 1.00
N ALA A 145 13.17 -6.08 2.20
CA ALA A 145 12.66 -6.59 3.46
C ALA A 145 11.16 -6.35 3.57
N LEU A 146 10.70 -5.12 3.32
CA LEU A 146 9.28 -4.80 3.39
C LEU A 146 8.47 -5.63 2.40
N ASN A 147 8.91 -5.72 1.14
CA ASN A 147 8.24 -6.52 0.13
C ASN A 147 8.18 -8.02 0.50
N SER A 148 9.28 -8.57 1.04
CA SER A 148 9.35 -9.94 1.54
C SER A 148 8.38 -10.18 2.71
N LEU A 149 8.30 -9.24 3.65
CA LEU A 149 7.39 -9.34 4.80
C LEU A 149 5.92 -9.18 4.43
N PHE A 150 5.62 -8.51 3.31
CA PHE A 150 4.30 -8.59 2.71
C PHE A 150 4.03 -10.02 2.24
N ALA A 151 4.95 -10.67 1.54
CA ALA A 151 4.79 -12.06 1.10
C ALA A 151 4.60 -13.06 2.27
N GLY A 152 5.11 -12.76 3.47
CA GLY A 152 4.81 -13.52 4.68
C GLY A 152 5.82 -13.25 5.80
N PRO A 153 5.54 -13.72 7.03
CA PRO A 153 6.49 -13.59 8.12
C PRO A 153 7.72 -14.48 7.88
N SER A 154 8.83 -14.17 8.53
CA SER A 154 10.05 -14.97 8.50
C SER A 154 10.80 -14.86 9.82
N THR A 155 11.84 -15.66 10.05
CA THR A 155 12.73 -15.44 11.19
C THR A 155 13.68 -14.28 10.92
N GLU A 156 14.09 -13.55 11.95
CA GLU A 156 15.06 -12.45 11.82
C GLU A 156 16.37 -12.95 11.19
N GLU A 157 16.81 -14.17 11.52
CA GLU A 157 17.98 -14.81 10.91
C GLU A 157 17.81 -15.08 9.41
N THR A 158 16.65 -15.58 8.99
CA THR A 158 16.38 -15.86 7.56
C THR A 158 16.33 -14.56 6.78
N LEU A 159 15.68 -13.53 7.32
CA LEU A 159 15.61 -12.21 6.70
C LEU A 159 17.01 -11.61 6.57
N ALA A 160 17.81 -11.61 7.64
CA ALA A 160 19.18 -11.08 7.63
C ALA A 160 20.07 -11.78 6.58
N LYS A 161 20.01 -13.12 6.50
CA LYS A 161 20.73 -13.89 5.49
C LYS A 161 20.30 -13.54 4.07
N SER A 162 19.00 -13.36 3.83
CA SER A 162 18.48 -13.05 2.49
C SER A 162 18.87 -11.67 1.95
N LEU A 163 19.15 -10.71 2.85
CA LEU A 163 19.49 -9.34 2.49
C LEU A 163 21.00 -9.12 2.30
N ASN A 164 21.82 -10.10 2.70
CA ASN A 164 23.29 -10.04 2.64
C ASN A 164 23.89 -8.77 3.28
N LEU A 165 23.24 -8.24 4.32
CA LEU A 165 23.71 -7.06 5.05
C LEU A 165 24.69 -7.44 6.15
N ARG A 166 25.62 -6.52 6.44
CA ARG A 166 26.43 -6.60 7.66
C ARG A 166 25.53 -6.36 8.88
N SER A 167 25.88 -6.96 10.01
CA SER A 167 25.11 -6.86 11.25
C SER A 167 24.74 -5.41 11.65
N PRO A 168 25.65 -4.41 11.57
CA PRO A 168 25.29 -3.02 11.86
C PRO A 168 24.27 -2.42 10.88
N ASP A 169 24.40 -2.72 9.59
CA ASP A 169 23.51 -2.20 8.55
C ASP A 169 22.11 -2.81 8.67
N PHE A 170 22.04 -4.10 9.02
CA PHE A 170 20.78 -4.78 9.32
C PHE A 170 20.09 -4.19 10.56
N ALA A 171 20.85 -3.88 11.61
CA ALA A 171 20.32 -3.26 12.83
C ALA A 171 19.72 -1.87 12.53
N ILE A 172 20.43 -1.02 11.77
CA ILE A 172 19.93 0.29 11.33
C ILE A 172 18.61 0.14 10.56
N MET A 173 18.60 -0.72 9.54
CA MET A 173 17.41 -0.99 8.73
C MET A 173 16.23 -1.43 9.60
N ARG A 174 16.46 -2.42 10.47
CA ARG A 174 15.43 -2.97 11.36
C ARG A 174 14.87 -1.91 12.31
N ASP A 175 15.73 -1.10 12.94
CA ASP A 175 15.32 -0.09 13.91
C ASP A 175 14.45 0.99 13.24
N VAL A 176 14.84 1.46 12.04
CA VAL A 176 14.03 2.41 11.25
C VAL A 176 12.69 1.80 10.85
N MET A 177 12.68 0.59 10.30
CA MET A 177 11.44 -0.09 9.89
C MET A 177 10.51 -0.37 11.08
N THR A 178 11.06 -0.68 12.26
CA THR A 178 10.28 -0.92 13.48
C THR A 178 9.66 0.38 13.98
N ALA A 179 10.42 1.47 14.01
CA ALA A 179 9.91 2.79 14.38
C ALA A 179 8.76 3.25 13.47
N GLY A 180 8.85 2.95 12.16
CA GLY A 180 7.78 3.21 11.19
C GLY A 180 6.62 2.21 11.18
N GLN A 181 6.59 1.23 12.10
CA GLN A 181 5.62 0.13 12.11
C GLN A 181 5.55 -0.67 10.80
N LEU A 182 6.61 -0.63 9.99
CA LEU A 182 6.76 -1.39 8.75
C LEU A 182 7.19 -2.83 9.03
N MET A 183 7.86 -3.03 10.17
CA MET A 183 8.30 -4.30 10.70
C MET A 183 7.92 -4.39 12.19
N SER A 184 7.52 -5.56 12.63
CA SER A 184 7.39 -5.91 14.04
C SER A 184 7.96 -7.31 14.27
N SER A 185 8.19 -7.66 15.52
CA SER A 185 8.74 -8.96 15.87
C SER A 185 8.03 -9.58 17.07
N GLN A 186 7.92 -10.90 17.07
CA GLN A 186 7.41 -11.68 18.19
C GLN A 186 8.25 -12.94 18.36
N THR A 187 8.52 -13.32 19.60
CA THR A 187 9.23 -14.57 19.91
C THR A 187 8.22 -15.69 20.10
N ILE A 188 8.34 -16.72 19.27
CA ILE A 188 7.51 -17.93 19.32
C ILE A 188 8.46 -19.12 19.44
N GLU A 189 8.28 -19.92 20.50
CA GLU A 189 9.08 -21.13 20.75
C GLU A 189 10.61 -20.88 20.70
N GLY A 190 11.05 -19.72 21.20
CA GLY A 190 12.46 -19.31 21.24
C GLY A 190 13.00 -18.70 19.94
N SER A 191 12.24 -18.75 18.84
CA SER A 191 12.60 -18.11 17.56
C SER A 191 11.96 -16.74 17.44
N LYS A 192 12.74 -15.74 17.05
CA LYS A 192 12.24 -14.37 16.80
C LYS A 192 11.73 -14.25 15.37
N TYR A 193 10.42 -14.22 15.23
CA TYR A 193 9.73 -13.99 13.97
C TYR A 193 9.56 -12.50 13.73
N VAL A 194 9.73 -12.09 12.48
CA VAL A 194 9.50 -10.74 11.97
C VAL A 194 8.37 -10.77 10.94
N PHE A 195 7.53 -9.75 10.98
CA PHE A 195 6.37 -9.60 10.10
C PHE A 195 6.10 -8.12 9.84
N SER A 196 5.34 -7.80 8.79
CA SER A 196 4.85 -6.43 8.58
C SER A 196 3.44 -6.30 9.15
N PRO A 197 3.20 -5.40 10.12
CA PRO A 197 1.85 -5.06 10.59
C PRO A 197 0.92 -4.58 9.48
N LEU A 198 1.47 -4.07 8.36
CA LEU A 198 0.72 -3.63 7.19
C LEU A 198 0.14 -4.79 6.36
N ALA A 199 0.64 -6.02 6.56
CA ALA A 199 0.26 -7.19 5.78
C ALA A 199 -0.70 -8.15 6.50
N ILE A 200 -1.24 -7.77 7.67
CA ILE A 200 -2.04 -8.66 8.53
C ILE A 200 -3.36 -8.00 8.96
N ASP A 201 -4.49 -8.61 8.60
CA ASP A 201 -5.80 -8.23 9.14
C ASP A 201 -6.02 -8.82 10.54
N GLY A 202 -6.40 -7.98 11.49
CA GLY A 202 -6.91 -8.45 12.77
C GLY A 202 -5.82 -8.85 13.77
N LYS A 203 -5.68 -10.15 14.07
CA LYS A 203 -4.92 -10.64 15.24
C LYS A 203 -3.56 -11.24 14.83
N PRO A 204 -2.43 -10.55 15.07
CA PRO A 204 -1.11 -11.03 14.68
C PRO A 204 -0.76 -12.40 15.26
N ASP A 205 -1.18 -12.70 16.49
CA ASP A 205 -0.89 -13.98 17.15
C ASP A 205 -1.45 -15.18 16.35
N LEU A 206 -2.66 -15.04 15.80
CA LEU A 206 -3.28 -16.10 15.00
C LEU A 206 -2.56 -16.26 13.66
N TYR A 207 -2.17 -15.15 13.04
CA TYR A 207 -1.42 -15.15 11.80
C TYR A 207 -0.04 -15.79 11.96
N LEU A 208 0.67 -15.47 13.05
CA LEU A 208 1.99 -16.02 13.31
C LEU A 208 1.93 -17.48 13.75
N ALA A 209 0.93 -17.88 14.53
CA ALA A 209 0.69 -19.30 14.83
C ALA A 209 0.39 -20.10 13.56
N TRP A 210 -0.43 -19.56 12.67
CA TRP A 210 -0.70 -20.15 11.35
C TRP A 210 0.59 -20.25 10.52
N ALA A 211 1.41 -19.20 10.50
CA ALA A 211 2.65 -19.20 9.74
C ALA A 211 3.71 -20.18 10.29
N ASN A 212 3.80 -20.32 11.61
CA ASN A 212 4.64 -21.32 12.25
C ASN A 212 4.19 -22.75 11.91
N GLN A 213 2.88 -22.96 11.76
CA GLN A 213 2.33 -24.27 11.40
C GLN A 213 2.56 -24.62 9.91
N PHE A 214 2.63 -23.63 9.02
CA PHE A 214 2.74 -23.83 7.56
C PHE A 214 3.82 -22.96 6.90
N PRO A 215 5.10 -23.07 7.32
CA PRO A 215 6.15 -22.11 6.96
C PRO A 215 6.48 -22.08 5.46
N SER A 216 6.28 -23.18 4.74
CA SER A 216 6.47 -23.26 3.28
C SER A 216 5.28 -22.72 2.50
N GLU A 217 4.06 -22.95 2.97
CA GLU A 217 2.84 -22.72 2.20
C GLU A 217 2.32 -21.29 2.36
N VAL A 218 2.61 -20.61 3.48
CA VAL A 218 2.08 -19.26 3.75
C VAL A 218 2.45 -18.26 2.66
N ARG A 219 3.71 -18.27 2.21
CA ARG A 219 4.17 -17.36 1.15
C ARG A 219 3.44 -17.62 -0.17
N ASP A 220 3.31 -18.88 -0.56
CA ASP A 220 2.60 -19.28 -1.77
C ASP A 220 1.12 -18.89 -1.70
N VAL A 221 0.48 -19.12 -0.55
CA VAL A 221 -0.92 -18.75 -0.33
C VAL A 221 -1.12 -17.25 -0.46
N LEU A 222 -0.29 -16.45 0.22
CA LEU A 222 -0.42 -14.99 0.19
C LEU A 222 -0.08 -14.41 -1.19
N SER A 223 0.90 -14.96 -1.91
CA SER A 223 1.20 -14.57 -3.28
C SER A 223 0.01 -14.85 -4.20
N ASN A 224 -0.53 -16.06 -4.17
CA ASN A 224 -1.69 -16.43 -4.99
C ASN A 224 -2.91 -15.54 -4.72
N LEU A 225 -3.16 -15.19 -3.45
CA LEU A 225 -4.27 -14.30 -3.07
C LEU A 225 -4.05 -12.86 -3.53
N ARG A 226 -2.81 -12.36 -3.53
CA ARG A 226 -2.49 -11.02 -4.04
C ARG A 226 -2.58 -10.93 -5.55
N GLU A 227 -2.08 -11.92 -6.26
CA GLU A 227 -2.16 -12.01 -7.73
C GLU A 227 -3.62 -12.11 -8.22
N SER A 228 -4.50 -12.69 -7.41
CA SER A 228 -5.92 -12.83 -7.75
C SER A 228 -6.83 -12.57 -6.55
N GLN A 229 -7.03 -11.30 -6.23
CA GLN A 229 -7.97 -10.89 -5.18
C GLN A 229 -9.40 -11.39 -5.47
N GLY A 230 -10.06 -11.89 -4.43
CA GLY A 230 -11.36 -12.53 -4.51
C GLY A 230 -11.30 -13.93 -5.11
N LEU A 231 -10.28 -14.72 -4.78
CA LEU A 231 -10.14 -16.10 -5.26
C LEU A 231 -11.24 -16.98 -4.63
N PRO A 232 -11.99 -17.77 -5.41
CA PRO A 232 -13.04 -18.61 -4.84
C PRO A 232 -12.51 -19.68 -3.88
N ALA A 233 -13.25 -19.96 -2.80
CA ALA A 233 -12.85 -20.91 -1.78
C ALA A 233 -12.80 -22.37 -2.27
N ASP A 234 -13.48 -22.68 -3.37
CA ASP A 234 -13.47 -23.99 -4.04
C ASP A 234 -12.49 -24.06 -5.22
N ASP A 235 -11.74 -22.99 -5.51
CA ASP A 235 -10.64 -22.99 -6.49
C ASP A 235 -9.62 -24.10 -6.12
N PRO A 236 -9.09 -24.88 -7.08
CA PRO A 236 -8.12 -25.93 -6.80
C PRO A 236 -6.89 -25.47 -6.00
N LYS A 237 -6.43 -24.23 -6.21
CA LYS A 237 -5.30 -23.64 -5.46
C LYS A 237 -5.63 -23.41 -3.98
N VAL A 238 -6.91 -23.21 -3.68
CA VAL A 238 -7.43 -22.99 -2.32
C VAL A 238 -7.86 -24.31 -1.69
N ARG A 239 -8.77 -25.03 -2.34
CA ARG A 239 -9.43 -26.24 -1.82
C ARG A 239 -8.44 -27.33 -1.45
N ASN A 240 -7.34 -27.47 -2.17
CA ASN A 240 -6.36 -28.53 -1.92
C ASN A 240 -5.25 -28.10 -0.96
N ASN A 241 -5.25 -26.83 -0.50
CA ASN A 241 -4.21 -26.29 0.34
C ASN A 241 -4.61 -26.32 1.83
N ARG A 242 -3.95 -27.19 2.60
CA ARG A 242 -4.20 -27.37 4.05
C ARG A 242 -3.94 -26.10 4.86
N ALA A 243 -2.98 -25.28 4.46
CA ALA A 243 -2.69 -24.01 5.13
C ALA A 243 -3.86 -23.03 5.00
N VAL A 244 -4.51 -22.97 3.83
CA VAL A 244 -5.67 -22.09 3.63
C VAL A 244 -6.86 -22.54 4.48
N HIS A 245 -7.14 -23.84 4.53
CA HIS A 245 -8.20 -24.38 5.40
C HIS A 245 -7.95 -24.04 6.87
N ALA A 246 -6.71 -24.24 7.34
CA ALA A 246 -6.35 -23.87 8.71
C ALA A 246 -6.56 -22.37 8.96
N ALA A 247 -6.12 -21.50 8.06
CA ALA A 247 -6.31 -20.05 8.17
C ALA A 247 -7.79 -19.64 8.23
N ILE A 248 -8.67 -20.28 7.48
CA ILE A 248 -10.12 -20.02 7.55
C ILE A 248 -10.67 -20.49 8.90
N MET A 249 -10.31 -21.68 9.35
CA MET A 249 -10.82 -22.27 10.59
C MET A 249 -10.35 -21.53 11.84
N THR A 250 -9.14 -20.97 11.82
CA THR A 250 -8.59 -20.15 12.91
C THR A 250 -8.98 -18.68 12.83
N GLY A 251 -9.62 -18.25 11.73
CA GLY A 251 -10.06 -16.88 11.52
C GLY A 251 -8.97 -15.91 11.05
N VAL A 252 -7.82 -16.43 10.58
CA VAL A 252 -6.79 -15.63 9.88
C VAL A 252 -7.33 -15.13 8.55
N PHE A 253 -8.07 -15.97 7.82
CA PHE A 253 -8.83 -15.55 6.64
C PHE A 253 -10.33 -15.56 6.95
N MET A 254 -11.00 -14.50 6.54
CA MET A 254 -12.45 -14.36 6.65
C MET A 254 -13.06 -14.28 5.24
N PRO A 255 -13.49 -15.41 4.65
CA PRO A 255 -14.07 -15.41 3.33
C PRO A 255 -15.33 -14.54 3.26
N VAL A 256 -15.43 -13.71 2.23
CA VAL A 256 -16.67 -13.00 1.92
C VAL A 256 -17.61 -13.97 1.23
N LYS A 257 -18.81 -14.15 1.77
CA LYS A 257 -19.82 -15.05 1.20
C LYS A 257 -20.77 -14.28 0.30
N VAL A 258 -20.94 -14.77 -0.92
CA VAL A 258 -21.98 -14.31 -1.87
C VAL A 258 -22.96 -15.46 -2.05
N ASP A 259 -24.23 -15.19 -1.78
CA ASP A 259 -25.32 -16.11 -2.07
C ASP A 259 -25.98 -15.70 -3.38
N GLY A 260 -25.83 -16.54 -4.41
CA GLY A 260 -26.29 -16.26 -5.76
C GLY A 260 -27.03 -17.44 -6.36
N SER A 261 -27.42 -17.31 -7.63
CA SER A 261 -28.33 -18.24 -8.31
C SER A 261 -27.84 -19.69 -8.45
N THR A 262 -26.54 -19.92 -8.35
CA THR A 262 -25.94 -21.27 -8.38
C THR A 262 -25.44 -21.73 -7.00
N GLY A 263 -25.94 -21.08 -5.95
CA GLY A 263 -25.65 -21.35 -4.54
C GLY A 263 -24.59 -20.43 -3.94
N ALA A 264 -24.42 -20.55 -2.62
CA ALA A 264 -23.48 -19.74 -1.86
C ALA A 264 -22.02 -20.11 -2.13
N ARG A 265 -21.17 -19.10 -2.34
CA ARG A 265 -19.72 -19.24 -2.56
C ARG A 265 -18.96 -18.28 -1.65
N GLY A 266 -17.82 -18.74 -1.14
CA GLY A 266 -16.88 -17.91 -0.38
C GLY A 266 -15.74 -17.42 -1.26
N PHE A 267 -15.27 -16.20 -1.02
CA PHE A 267 -14.16 -15.58 -1.74
C PHE A 267 -13.10 -15.10 -0.76
N LEU A 268 -11.85 -15.43 -1.05
CA LEU A 268 -10.69 -15.11 -0.22
C LEU A 268 -9.95 -13.90 -0.75
N PHE A 269 -9.33 -13.18 0.19
CA PHE A 269 -8.55 -11.99 -0.05
C PHE A 269 -7.24 -12.11 0.71
N ALA A 270 -6.18 -11.51 0.17
CA ALA A 270 -4.99 -11.31 0.97
C ALA A 270 -5.34 -10.37 2.15
N PRO A 271 -4.75 -10.55 3.34
CA PRO A 271 -4.91 -9.60 4.43
C PRO A 271 -4.25 -8.24 4.09
N HIS A 272 -4.84 -7.14 4.57
CA HIS A 272 -4.42 -5.76 4.34
C HIS A 272 -4.66 -4.87 5.59
N SER A 273 -3.57 -4.47 6.25
CA SER A 273 -3.64 -3.59 7.43
C SER A 273 -2.90 -2.28 7.20
N GLY A 274 -2.86 -1.42 8.22
CA GLY A 274 -2.42 -0.03 8.12
C GLY A 274 -3.52 0.91 7.60
N VAL A 275 -4.76 0.45 7.62
CA VAL A 275 -5.95 1.17 7.17
C VAL A 275 -6.72 1.69 8.39
N ALA A 276 -7.05 2.98 8.43
CA ALA A 276 -7.78 3.61 9.52
C ALA A 276 -9.17 2.99 9.70
N ASP A 277 -9.78 3.11 10.89
CA ASP A 277 -11.04 2.40 11.18
C ASP A 277 -12.20 2.74 10.21
N HIS A 278 -12.27 3.99 9.76
CA HIS A 278 -13.26 4.40 8.76
C HIS A 278 -12.97 3.82 7.36
N GLU A 279 -11.71 3.66 7.01
CA GLU A 279 -11.27 3.05 5.74
C GLU A 279 -11.44 1.52 5.74
N LYS A 280 -11.46 0.87 6.91
CA LYS A 280 -11.83 -0.56 7.02
C LYS A 280 -13.24 -0.84 6.50
N VAL A 281 -14.17 0.12 6.69
CA VAL A 281 -15.53 0.04 6.14
C VAL A 281 -15.49 0.11 4.61
N ILE A 282 -14.64 0.98 4.04
CA ILE A 282 -14.43 1.08 2.59
C ILE A 282 -13.83 -0.21 2.04
N LEU A 283 -12.82 -0.77 2.69
CA LEU A 283 -12.16 -2.01 2.30
C LEU A 283 -13.15 -3.20 2.35
N ASP A 284 -13.99 -3.29 3.37
CA ASP A 284 -15.04 -4.31 3.47
C ASP A 284 -16.08 -4.19 2.33
N LYS A 285 -16.51 -2.97 2.00
CA LYS A 285 -17.35 -2.72 0.81
C LYS A 285 -16.64 -3.11 -0.49
N ALA A 286 -15.37 -2.78 -0.65
CA ALA A 286 -14.58 -3.12 -1.82
C ALA A 286 -14.44 -4.64 -1.99
N ARG A 287 -14.15 -5.38 -0.92
CA ARG A 287 -14.11 -6.85 -0.91
C ARG A 287 -15.46 -7.46 -1.30
N ALA A 288 -16.58 -6.86 -0.86
CA ALA A 288 -17.90 -7.29 -1.29
C ALA A 288 -18.13 -7.08 -2.79
N ILE A 289 -17.75 -5.91 -3.32
CA ILE A 289 -17.83 -5.60 -4.76
C ILE A 289 -17.03 -6.63 -5.57
N VAL A 290 -15.76 -6.85 -5.21
CA VAL A 290 -14.91 -7.84 -5.88
C VAL A 290 -15.53 -9.23 -5.80
N SER A 291 -16.06 -9.64 -4.65
CA SER A 291 -16.69 -10.96 -4.48
C SER A 291 -17.91 -11.14 -5.38
N CYS A 292 -18.80 -10.14 -5.48
CA CYS A 292 -19.96 -10.19 -6.36
C CYS A 292 -19.57 -10.27 -7.84
N VAL A 293 -18.52 -9.55 -8.24
CA VAL A 293 -18.00 -9.60 -9.62
C VAL A 293 -17.34 -10.94 -9.91
N ARG A 294 -16.52 -11.47 -8.99
CA ARG A 294 -15.90 -12.80 -9.10
C ARG A 294 -16.96 -13.91 -9.10
N TYR A 295 -18.05 -13.74 -8.37
CA TYR A 295 -19.19 -14.66 -8.45
C TYR A 295 -19.72 -14.76 -9.88
N GLY A 296 -20.01 -13.64 -10.52
CA GLY A 296 -20.46 -13.65 -11.92
C GLY A 296 -19.41 -14.17 -12.90
N GLN A 297 -18.12 -14.01 -12.61
CA GLN A 297 -17.04 -14.56 -13.43
C GLN A 297 -16.99 -16.09 -13.38
N HIS A 298 -17.18 -16.70 -12.20
CA HIS A 298 -16.96 -18.13 -12.02
C HIS A 298 -18.25 -18.95 -12.02
N TYR A 299 -19.37 -18.38 -11.56
CA TYR A 299 -20.60 -19.10 -11.18
C TYR A 299 -21.90 -18.54 -11.75
N ALA A 300 -21.86 -17.55 -12.64
CA ALA A 300 -23.08 -17.10 -13.34
C ALA A 300 -23.75 -18.26 -14.10
N SER A 301 -25.07 -18.27 -14.13
CA SER A 301 -25.89 -19.38 -14.63
C SER A 301 -25.94 -19.44 -16.17
N VAL A 302 -25.94 -18.28 -16.83
CA VAL A 302 -26.07 -18.18 -18.29
C VAL A 302 -24.82 -17.61 -18.95
N ASN A 303 -24.35 -16.43 -18.53
CA ASN A 303 -23.18 -15.77 -19.12
C ASN A 303 -22.21 -15.31 -18.05
N LYS A 304 -20.99 -15.85 -18.10
CA LYS A 304 -19.92 -15.49 -17.16
C LYS A 304 -19.29 -14.14 -17.50
N ILE A 305 -18.93 -13.39 -16.46
CA ILE A 305 -18.14 -12.16 -16.61
C ILE A 305 -16.75 -12.52 -17.14
N LEU A 306 -16.39 -11.96 -18.30
CA LEU A 306 -15.06 -12.17 -18.89
C LEU A 306 -13.99 -11.25 -18.29
N SER A 307 -14.35 -10.01 -17.97
CA SER A 307 -13.44 -9.01 -17.41
C SER A 307 -14.03 -8.37 -16.16
N PRO A 308 -13.61 -8.82 -14.96
CA PRO A 308 -13.99 -8.19 -13.69
C PRO A 308 -13.69 -6.68 -13.65
N ILE A 309 -12.53 -6.29 -14.18
CA ILE A 309 -12.08 -4.90 -14.26
C ILE A 309 -13.08 -4.05 -15.07
N ALA A 310 -13.54 -4.54 -16.22
CA ALA A 310 -14.49 -3.80 -17.06
C ALA A 310 -15.84 -3.62 -16.37
N ILE A 311 -16.27 -4.59 -15.57
CA ILE A 311 -17.51 -4.52 -14.79
C ILE A 311 -17.40 -3.45 -13.70
N VAL A 312 -16.29 -3.40 -12.95
CA VAL A 312 -16.09 -2.36 -11.93
C VAL A 312 -15.95 -0.97 -12.58
N LYS A 313 -15.19 -0.82 -13.67
CA LYS A 313 -15.10 0.45 -14.42
C LYS A 313 -16.47 0.94 -14.88
N LYS A 314 -17.33 0.03 -15.32
CA LYS A 314 -18.70 0.37 -15.70
C LYS A 314 -19.56 0.85 -14.52
N LEU A 315 -19.42 0.23 -13.35
CA LEU A 315 -20.11 0.68 -12.15
C LEU A 315 -19.60 2.04 -11.66
N ILE A 316 -18.33 2.36 -11.89
CA ILE A 316 -17.76 3.68 -11.61
C ILE A 316 -18.35 4.73 -12.57
N SER A 317 -18.36 4.47 -13.88
CA SER A 317 -18.76 5.47 -14.89
C SER A 317 -20.28 5.64 -14.98
N ASP A 318 -21.00 4.53 -15.09
CA ASP A 318 -22.42 4.52 -15.45
C ASP A 318 -23.32 4.34 -14.22
N LYS A 319 -22.73 3.97 -13.08
CA LYS A 319 -23.42 3.68 -11.80
C LYS A 319 -24.43 2.54 -11.89
N GLN A 320 -24.50 1.84 -13.03
CA GLN A 320 -25.38 0.69 -13.26
C GLN A 320 -24.88 -0.15 -14.44
N PHE A 321 -25.43 -1.36 -14.60
CA PHE A 321 -25.12 -2.16 -15.78
C PHE A 321 -25.91 -1.69 -17.00
N GLY A 322 -25.32 -1.87 -18.19
CA GLY A 322 -25.92 -1.41 -19.44
C GLY A 322 -27.09 -2.26 -19.92
N LYS A 323 -27.15 -3.51 -19.44
CA LYS A 323 -28.25 -4.44 -19.71
C LYS A 323 -28.52 -5.23 -18.44
N GLY A 324 -29.79 -5.45 -18.12
CA GLY A 324 -30.19 -6.37 -17.07
C GLY A 324 -29.82 -7.82 -17.40
N HIS A 325 -29.74 -8.64 -16.35
CA HIS A 325 -29.39 -10.04 -16.40
C HIS A 325 -30.16 -10.79 -15.28
N PRO A 326 -30.60 -12.05 -15.52
CA PRO A 326 -31.43 -12.78 -14.56
C PRO A 326 -30.77 -12.96 -13.18
N ASP A 327 -29.45 -13.22 -13.16
CA ASP A 327 -28.71 -13.46 -11.91
C ASP A 327 -28.45 -12.19 -11.07
N LEU A 328 -28.67 -10.98 -11.60
CA LEU A 328 -28.19 -9.75 -10.96
C LEU A 328 -28.82 -9.48 -9.60
N LEU A 329 -30.07 -9.88 -9.38
CA LEU A 329 -30.74 -9.69 -8.10
C LEU A 329 -29.97 -10.41 -6.97
N GLU A 330 -29.68 -11.70 -7.18
CA GLU A 330 -29.07 -12.54 -6.16
C GLU A 330 -27.57 -12.29 -6.10
N GLN A 331 -26.89 -12.23 -7.25
CA GLN A 331 -25.45 -11.98 -7.35
C GLN A 331 -24.99 -10.70 -6.63
N TYR A 332 -25.80 -9.64 -6.69
CA TYR A 332 -25.48 -8.32 -6.09
C TYR A 332 -26.30 -8.01 -4.83
N ALA A 333 -27.05 -8.97 -4.29
CA ALA A 333 -27.81 -8.78 -3.05
C ALA A 333 -26.93 -8.37 -1.85
N LEU A 334 -25.70 -8.91 -1.79
CA LEU A 334 -24.70 -8.52 -0.78
C LEU A 334 -24.35 -7.02 -0.85
N LEU A 335 -24.32 -6.43 -2.05
CA LEU A 335 -24.02 -5.01 -2.18
C LEU A 335 -25.19 -4.16 -1.65
N ALA A 336 -26.41 -4.62 -1.85
CA ALA A 336 -27.58 -3.96 -1.30
C ALA A 336 -27.61 -4.01 0.24
N SER A 337 -27.28 -5.15 0.84
CA SER A 337 -27.22 -5.28 2.31
C SER A 337 -26.09 -4.45 2.95
N LYS A 338 -25.04 -4.12 2.17
CA LYS A 338 -23.96 -3.22 2.57
C LYS A 338 -24.20 -1.74 2.20
N PHE A 339 -25.42 -1.38 1.78
CA PHE A 339 -25.80 -0.01 1.40
C PHE A 339 -24.93 0.60 0.28
N ILE A 340 -24.47 -0.24 -0.65
CA ILE A 340 -23.68 0.19 -1.82
C ILE A 340 -24.61 0.58 -2.98
N GLY A 341 -25.79 -0.01 -3.06
CA GLY A 341 -26.76 0.26 -4.12
C GLY A 341 -28.00 -0.60 -4.00
N LYS A 342 -28.78 -0.68 -5.08
CA LYS A 342 -30.04 -1.44 -5.11
C LYS A 342 -30.25 -2.15 -6.44
N ALA A 343 -30.78 -3.36 -6.33
CA ALA A 343 -31.30 -4.08 -7.48
C ALA A 343 -32.68 -3.52 -7.88
N PHE A 344 -32.97 -3.48 -9.17
CA PHE A 344 -34.26 -3.06 -9.71
C PHE A 344 -34.62 -3.91 -10.94
N ARG A 345 -35.91 -4.00 -11.26
CA ARG A 345 -36.36 -4.71 -12.46
C ARG A 345 -36.03 -3.91 -13.72
N ASP A 346 -35.41 -4.56 -14.68
CA ASP A 346 -35.18 -4.06 -16.03
C ASP A 346 -36.25 -4.61 -16.98
N THR A 347 -36.12 -4.30 -18.26
CA THR A 347 -36.94 -4.84 -19.35
C THR A 347 -36.85 -6.36 -19.44
N ASN A 348 -37.93 -7.00 -19.93
CA ASN A 348 -38.04 -8.45 -20.15
C ASN A 348 -37.91 -9.33 -18.89
N GLY A 349 -38.22 -8.79 -17.71
CA GLY A 349 -38.21 -9.56 -16.45
C GLY A 349 -36.80 -9.82 -15.90
N TYR A 350 -35.78 -9.17 -16.46
CA TYR A 350 -34.42 -9.21 -15.94
C TYR A 350 -34.22 -8.23 -14.80
N TRP A 351 -33.13 -8.41 -14.07
CA TRP A 351 -32.73 -7.52 -12.98
C TRP A 351 -31.54 -6.70 -13.41
N ASN A 352 -31.42 -5.50 -12.86
CA ASN A 352 -30.25 -4.66 -13.00
C ASN A 352 -29.90 -4.11 -11.60
N PHE A 353 -28.71 -3.55 -11.45
CA PHE A 353 -28.21 -3.01 -10.20
C PHE A 353 -27.74 -1.58 -10.41
N ARG A 354 -28.09 -0.69 -9.50
CA ARG A 354 -27.65 0.71 -9.48
C ARG A 354 -26.91 0.99 -8.19
N VAL A 355 -25.71 1.55 -8.30
CA VAL A 355 -24.89 2.07 -7.21
C VAL A 355 -25.51 3.36 -6.68
N ASP A 356 -25.58 3.50 -5.36
CA ASP A 356 -25.92 4.76 -4.73
C ASP A 356 -24.66 5.64 -4.67
N ASP A 357 -24.75 6.82 -5.28
CA ASP A 357 -23.65 7.77 -5.48
C ASP A 357 -23.29 8.52 -4.20
N THR A 358 -22.69 7.79 -3.26
CA THR A 358 -22.13 8.35 -2.03
C THR A 358 -20.61 8.33 -2.11
N PRO A 359 -19.90 9.28 -1.47
CA PRO A 359 -18.43 9.33 -1.50
C PRO A 359 -17.78 8.00 -1.10
N ASP A 360 -18.31 7.36 -0.05
CA ASP A 360 -17.80 6.08 0.44
C ASP A 360 -18.02 4.93 -0.55
N ASN A 361 -19.15 4.92 -1.28
CA ASN A 361 -19.43 3.87 -2.28
C ASN A 361 -18.56 4.04 -3.53
N MET A 362 -18.35 5.29 -3.96
CA MET A 362 -17.46 5.58 -5.07
C MET A 362 -16.00 5.27 -4.73
N GLN A 363 -15.57 5.59 -3.51
CA GLN A 363 -14.25 5.19 -3.01
C GLN A 363 -14.12 3.66 -2.94
N ALA A 364 -15.13 2.94 -2.46
CA ALA A 364 -15.09 1.47 -2.41
C ALA A 364 -15.01 0.83 -3.82
N LEU A 365 -15.66 1.41 -4.83
CA LEU A 365 -15.52 0.97 -6.22
C LEU A 365 -14.11 1.19 -6.76
N GLN A 366 -13.50 2.33 -6.43
CA GLN A 366 -12.12 2.62 -6.82
C GLN A 366 -11.15 1.64 -6.15
N VAL A 367 -11.30 1.40 -4.84
CA VAL A 367 -10.50 0.40 -4.11
C VAL A 367 -10.70 -1.01 -4.70
N ALA A 368 -11.94 -1.39 -5.05
CA ALA A 368 -12.21 -2.67 -5.69
C ALA A 368 -11.50 -2.81 -7.05
N LEU A 369 -11.45 -1.73 -7.83
CA LEU A 369 -10.72 -1.69 -9.09
C LEU A 369 -9.22 -1.89 -8.87
N GLU A 370 -8.62 -1.20 -7.90
CA GLU A 370 -7.21 -1.33 -7.55
C GLU A 370 -6.87 -2.75 -7.09
N MET A 371 -7.70 -3.35 -6.24
CA MET A 371 -7.53 -4.75 -5.83
C MET A 371 -7.51 -5.72 -7.02
N LEU A 372 -8.28 -5.45 -8.08
CA LEU A 372 -8.30 -6.25 -9.30
C LEU A 372 -7.12 -5.96 -10.24
N GLU A 373 -6.56 -4.74 -10.21
CA GLU A 373 -5.46 -4.31 -11.08
C GLU A 373 -4.07 -4.54 -10.47
N SER A 374 -3.85 -4.23 -9.19
CA SER A 374 -2.53 -4.30 -8.52
C SER A 374 -2.46 -5.32 -7.38
N GLY A 375 -3.61 -5.79 -6.89
CA GLY A 375 -3.67 -6.68 -5.72
C GLY A 375 -3.60 -5.97 -4.37
N ASP A 376 -3.32 -4.66 -4.35
CA ASP A 376 -3.21 -3.83 -3.13
C ASP A 376 -4.19 -2.64 -3.17
N PRO A 377 -4.98 -2.40 -2.11
CA PRO A 377 -5.95 -1.31 -2.02
C PRO A 377 -5.27 -0.01 -1.58
N ILE A 378 -4.76 0.78 -2.53
CA ILE A 378 -3.92 1.97 -2.27
C ILE A 378 -4.77 3.17 -1.86
N SER A 379 -5.86 3.46 -2.57
CA SER A 379 -6.78 4.58 -2.26
C SER A 379 -7.54 4.42 -0.95
N ALA A 380 -7.53 3.21 -0.37
CA ALA A 380 -8.03 2.99 0.98
C ALA A 380 -7.13 3.61 2.05
N LYS A 381 -5.91 4.05 1.73
CA LYS A 381 -4.93 4.63 2.67
C LYS A 381 -4.82 6.17 2.60
N LEU A 382 -5.62 6.84 1.75
CA LEU A 382 -5.51 8.29 1.51
C LEU A 382 -6.29 9.12 2.54
N ASP A 383 -5.75 10.28 2.93
CA ASP A 383 -6.28 11.12 4.01
C ASP A 383 -7.38 12.09 3.49
N LYS A 384 -8.61 11.94 4.00
CA LYS A 384 -9.76 12.78 3.62
C LYS A 384 -9.61 14.25 4.03
N ASP A 385 -8.90 14.55 5.12
CA ASP A 385 -8.71 15.93 5.58
C ASP A 385 -7.80 16.70 4.61
N VAL A 386 -6.83 16.00 4.00
CA VAL A 386 -5.94 16.56 2.97
C VAL A 386 -6.73 16.92 1.71
N HIS A 387 -7.68 16.07 1.29
CA HIS A 387 -8.57 16.38 0.18
C HIS A 387 -9.41 17.63 0.44
N ALA A 388 -9.94 17.78 1.66
CA ALA A 388 -10.69 18.97 2.03
C ALA A 388 -9.82 20.24 1.97
N ALA A 389 -8.60 20.19 2.50
CA ALA A 389 -7.65 21.31 2.46
C ALA A 389 -7.24 21.72 1.04
N LEU A 390 -7.11 20.75 0.13
CA LEU A 390 -6.76 20.98 -1.27
C LEU A 390 -7.94 21.46 -2.13
N SER A 391 -9.18 21.16 -1.72
CA SER A 391 -10.39 21.45 -2.51
C SER A 391 -11.08 22.77 -2.14
N SER A 392 -10.73 23.40 -1.02
CA SER A 392 -11.38 24.64 -0.55
C SER A 392 -10.74 25.90 -1.14
N SER A 393 -11.52 26.72 -1.86
CA SER A 393 -11.10 28.06 -2.35
C SER A 393 -11.37 29.20 -1.36
N THR A 394 -11.60 28.89 -0.09
CA THR A 394 -11.92 29.85 0.99
C THR A 394 -11.18 29.44 2.24
N GLU A 395 -10.67 30.42 2.99
CA GLU A 395 -9.89 30.25 4.22
C GLU A 395 -10.49 29.17 5.13
N TYR A 396 -9.86 28.00 5.11
CA TYR A 396 -10.23 26.89 5.97
C TYR A 396 -9.49 27.03 7.31
N LEU A 397 -10.25 27.22 8.39
CA LEU A 397 -9.79 27.02 9.76
C LEU A 397 -10.17 25.60 10.19
N SER A 398 -9.19 24.70 10.24
CA SER A 398 -9.39 23.31 10.64
C SER A 398 -9.63 23.18 12.15
N PRO A 399 -10.61 22.35 12.58
CA PRO A 399 -10.73 21.87 13.96
C PRO A 399 -9.65 20.84 14.41
N GLY A 400 -8.65 20.55 13.56
CA GLY A 400 -7.72 19.41 13.70
C GLY A 400 -6.75 19.40 14.89
N THR A 401 -6.82 20.35 15.83
CA THR A 401 -5.89 20.45 16.96
C THR A 401 -6.20 19.55 18.16
N THR A 402 -7.14 18.61 18.07
CA THR A 402 -7.58 17.79 19.23
C THR A 402 -7.20 16.32 19.21
N ARG A 403 -6.23 15.90 18.38
CA ARG A 403 -5.55 14.60 18.62
C ARG A 403 -4.14 14.85 19.15
N PRO A 404 -3.83 14.45 20.40
CA PRO A 404 -2.45 14.30 20.81
C PRO A 404 -1.87 13.15 19.98
N ARG A 405 -1.13 13.48 18.92
CA ARG A 405 -0.33 12.52 18.16
C ARG A 405 1.06 12.53 18.81
N ILE A 406 1.41 11.44 19.48
CA ILE A 406 2.73 11.31 20.11
C ILE A 406 3.75 11.17 18.96
N ALA A 407 4.53 12.22 18.74
CA ALA A 407 5.72 12.18 17.92
C ALA A 407 6.68 11.09 18.44
N GLY A 408 7.02 10.12 17.60
CA GLY A 408 7.95 9.05 17.94
C GLY A 408 9.41 9.42 17.66
N THR A 409 10.34 8.68 18.26
CA THR A 409 11.76 8.70 17.90
C THR A 409 12.20 7.30 17.48
N VAL A 410 13.21 7.18 16.62
CA VAL A 410 13.81 5.87 16.34
C VAL A 410 14.54 5.39 17.59
N GLU A 411 14.08 4.30 18.21
CA GLU A 411 14.78 3.68 19.33
C GLU A 411 15.99 2.90 18.81
N GLU A 412 17.15 3.56 18.80
CA GLU A 412 18.40 2.96 18.32
C GLU A 412 18.88 1.85 19.25
N SER A 413 19.11 0.67 18.67
CA SER A 413 19.75 -0.45 19.36
C SER A 413 21.20 -0.12 19.74
N LYS A 414 21.80 -0.94 20.62
CA LYS A 414 23.21 -0.76 21.00
C LYS A 414 24.14 -0.86 19.79
N GLU A 415 23.81 -1.75 18.87
CA GLU A 415 24.52 -1.98 17.61
C GLU A 415 24.42 -0.75 16.70
N THR A 416 23.21 -0.20 16.50
CA THR A 416 22.98 1.03 15.74
C THR A 416 23.76 2.21 16.33
N ARG A 417 23.68 2.41 17.65
CA ARG A 417 24.41 3.48 18.35
C ARG A 417 25.93 3.35 18.16
N ALA A 418 26.46 2.14 18.32
CA ALA A 418 27.89 1.89 18.15
C ALA A 418 28.36 2.20 16.73
N ALA A 419 27.57 1.81 15.71
CA ALA A 419 27.86 2.07 14.32
C ALA A 419 27.89 3.58 14.01
N ILE A 420 26.90 4.33 14.49
CA ILE A 420 26.83 5.78 14.32
C ILE A 420 28.02 6.47 14.98
N ILE A 421 28.38 6.08 16.21
CA ILE A 421 29.56 6.63 16.92
C ILE A 421 30.85 6.38 16.12
N GLU A 422 31.01 5.18 15.55
CA GLU A 422 32.19 4.87 14.73
C GLU A 422 32.27 5.74 13.47
N MET A 423 31.14 5.98 12.80
CA MET A 423 31.06 6.87 11.63
C MET A 423 31.43 8.30 11.98
N ILE A 424 30.87 8.84 13.06
CA ILE A 424 31.19 10.20 13.55
C ILE A 424 32.67 10.30 13.93
N ALA A 425 33.22 9.27 14.57
CA ALA A 425 34.64 9.21 14.94
C ALA A 425 35.58 9.11 13.73
N LYS A 426 35.11 8.63 12.57
CA LYS A 426 35.87 8.66 11.30
C LYS A 426 35.90 10.07 10.70
N ILE A 427 34.78 10.78 10.77
CA ILE A 427 34.69 12.20 10.34
C ILE A 427 35.62 13.07 11.21
N GLY A 428 35.58 12.90 12.53
CA GLY A 428 36.41 13.66 13.47
C GLY A 428 37.91 13.35 13.39
N ARG A 429 38.31 12.21 12.81
CA ARG A 429 39.72 11.83 12.62
C ARG A 429 40.33 12.34 11.31
N GLY A 430 39.54 13.02 10.47
CA GLY A 430 39.98 13.52 9.17
C GLY A 430 40.14 12.37 8.17
N SER A 431 39.41 12.46 7.06
CA SER A 431 39.79 11.77 5.84
C SER A 431 41.16 12.27 5.42
N SER A 432 42.23 11.62 5.88
CA SER A 432 43.53 11.75 5.24
C SER A 432 43.40 11.09 3.87
N PHE A 433 43.01 11.89 2.87
CA PHE A 433 43.33 11.62 1.48
C PHE A 433 44.86 11.54 1.40
N SER A 434 45.40 10.33 1.45
CA SER A 434 46.69 10.02 0.83
C SER A 434 46.42 9.70 -0.64
N GLU A 435 47.18 10.37 -1.50
CA GLU A 435 47.21 10.36 -2.98
C GLU A 435 46.95 9.01 -3.66
#